data_AF-A0A933IMC5-F1
#
_entry.id   AF-A0A933IMC5-F1
#
_cell.length_a   1.000
_cell.length_b   1.000
_cell.length_c   1.000
_cell.angle_alpha   90.00
_cell.angle_beta   90.00
_cell.angle_gamma   90.00
#
_symmetry.space_group_name_H-M   'P 1'
#
loop_
_entity.id
_entity.type
_entity.pdbx_description
1 polymer ?
#
loop_
_entity_poly.entity_id
_entity_poly.type
_entity_poly.pdbx_seq_one_letter_code
_entity_poly.pdbx_strand_id
1 'polypeptide(L)' 'MQPDCLEMYRRMSDYLDRECDEVTLAHIERHLKECKACGDCLDSIRKTIELARVLPDEPIPDTVRNSLRRVLQECRKRG' A
#
# COMPACT_ATOMS: atom_id res chain seq x y z
N MET A 1 15.60 18.84 -2.82
CA MET A 1 14.65 18.18 -1.92
C MET A 1 15.31 18.09 -0.55
N GLN A 2 14.64 18.50 0.53
CA GLN A 2 15.21 18.47 1.89
C GLN A 2 15.41 17.02 2.37
N PRO A 3 16.37 16.73 3.27
CA PRO A 3 16.63 15.37 3.77
C PRO A 3 15.39 14.69 4.36
N ASP A 4 14.59 15.40 5.15
CA ASP A 4 13.39 14.85 5.79
C ASP A 4 12.29 14.52 4.78
N CYS A 5 12.18 15.29 3.69
CA CYS A 5 11.25 14.98 2.60
C CYS A 5 11.67 13.69 1.86
N LEU A 6 12.98 13.46 1.73
CA LEU A 6 13.50 12.24 1.11
C LEU A 6 13.28 11.02 2.02
N GLU A 7 13.49 11.19 3.33
CA GLU A 7 13.17 10.19 4.35
C GLU A 7 11.69 9.81 4.28
N MET A 8 10.80 10.81 4.29
CA MET A 8 9.35 10.64 4.14
C MET A 8 9.00 9.87 2.86
N TYR A 9 9.58 10.26 1.73
CA TYR A 9 9.34 9.59 0.45
C TYR A 9 9.75 8.11 0.49
N ARG A 10 10.88 7.78 1.12
CA ARG A 10 11.32 6.38 1.26
C ARG A 10 10.40 5.55 2.16
N ARG A 11 9.78 6.17 3.16
CA ARG A 11 8.86 5.52 4.11
C ARG A 11 7.39 5.62 3.72
N MET A 12 7.11 6.12 2.52
CA MET A 12 5.74 6.45 2.11
C MET A 12 4.85 5.22 1.96
N SER A 13 5.38 4.13 1.40
CA SER A 13 4.67 2.85 1.30
C SER A 13 4.38 2.28 2.68
N ASP A 14 5.42 2.10 3.52
CA ASP A 14 5.28 1.62 4.90
C ASP A 14 4.22 2.43 5.68
N TYR A 15 4.20 3.75 5.50
CA TYR A 15 3.21 4.63 6.15
C TYR A 15 1.78 4.42 5.62
N LEU A 16 1.61 4.28 4.31
CA LEU A 16 0.29 4.02 3.70
C LEU A 16 -0.25 2.64 4.09
N ASP A 17 0.63 1.64 4.19
CA ASP A 17 0.31 0.26 4.53
C ASP A 17 0.21 0.02 6.05
N ARG A 18 0.51 1.05 6.87
CA ARG A 18 0.51 1.03 8.34
C ARG A 18 1.53 0.06 8.94
N GLU A 19 2.68 -0.05 8.30
CA GLU A 19 3.80 -0.92 8.69
C GLU A 19 4.96 -0.15 9.36
N CYS A 20 4.79 1.17 9.60
CA CYS A 20 5.75 1.95 10.38
C CYS A 20 5.72 1.58 11.87
N ASP A 21 6.90 1.52 12.49
CA ASP A 21 7.01 1.54 13.95
C ASP A 21 6.56 2.90 14.53
N GLU A 22 6.31 2.95 15.84
CA GLU A 22 5.78 4.13 16.53
C GLU A 22 6.67 5.37 16.39
N VAL A 23 8.00 5.19 16.39
CA VAL A 23 8.96 6.30 16.30
C VAL A 23 8.94 6.88 14.89
N THR A 24 8.98 6.01 13.88
CA THR A 24 8.90 6.39 12.47
C THR A 24 7.56 7.09 12.17
N LEU A 25 6.46 6.54 12.69
CA LEU A 25 5.12 7.11 12.52
C LEU A 25 5.04 8.53 13.09
N ALA A 26 5.50 8.74 14.32
CA ALA A 26 5.51 10.06 14.95
C ALA A 26 6.37 11.07 14.17
N HIS A 27 7.50 10.62 13.62
CA HIS A 27 8.36 11.48 12.82
C HIS A 27 7.69 11.93 11.51
N ILE A 28 7.06 11.00 10.80
CA ILE A 28 6.31 11.26 9.57
C ILE A 28 5.13 12.21 9.82
N GLU A 29 4.35 11.95 10.86
CA GLU A 29 3.20 12.79 11.24
C GLU A 29 3.62 14.23 11.57
N ARG A 30 4.74 14.40 12.25
CA ARG A 30 5.33 15.74 12.48
C ARG A 30 5.70 16.41 11.17
N HIS A 31 6.42 15.70 10.29
CA HIS A 31 6.84 16.25 9.01
C HIS A 31 5.66 16.66 8.13
N LEU A 32 4.61 15.84 8.06
CA LEU A 32 3.40 16.12 7.29
C LEU A 32 2.65 17.38 7.75
N LYS A 33 2.71 17.71 9.05
CA LYS A 33 2.12 18.94 9.59
C LYS A 33 2.89 20.19 9.18
N GLU A 34 4.20 20.07 8.98
CA GLU A 34 5.10 21.21 8.71
C GLU A 34 5.41 21.38 7.22
N CYS A 35 5.33 20.30 6.42
CA CYS A 35 5.70 20.30 5.02
C CYS A 35 4.49 20.11 4.09
N LYS A 36 4.01 21.23 3.55
CA LYS A 36 2.91 21.23 2.57
C LYS A 36 3.20 20.35 1.34
N ALA A 37 4.43 20.37 0.82
CA ALA A 37 4.79 19.62 -0.39
C ALA A 37 4.64 18.10 -0.19
N CYS A 38 5.02 17.58 0.98
CA CYS A 38 4.85 16.17 1.32
C CYS A 38 3.38 15.82 1.60
N GLY A 39 2.61 16.74 2.19
CA GLY A 39 1.16 16.60 2.32
C GLY A 39 0.46 16.48 0.96
N ASP A 40 0.76 17.39 0.03
CA ASP A 40 0.20 17.37 -1.33
C ASP A 40 0.57 16.06 -2.08
N CYS A 41 1.80 15.57 -1.88
CA CYS A 41 2.26 14.31 -2.46
C CYS A 41 1.48 13.11 -1.90
N LEU A 42 1.31 13.04 -0.58
CA LEU A 42 0.54 11.99 0.09
C LEU A 42 -0.92 11.98 -0.38
N ASP A 43 -1.55 13.15 -0.51
CA ASP A 43 -2.92 13.26 -1.00
C ASP A 43 -3.07 12.81 -2.45
N SER A 44 -2.07 13.10 -3.30
CA SER A 44 -2.04 12.60 -4.68
C SER A 44 -2.04 11.07 -4.72
N ILE A 45 -1.20 10.42 -3.91
CA ILE A 45 -1.11 8.96 -3.86
C ILE A 45 -2.39 8.34 -3.30
N ARG A 46 -2.99 8.94 -2.26
CA ARG A 46 -4.28 8.49 -1.72
C ARG A 46 -5.37 8.51 -2.79
N LYS A 47 -5.44 9.58 -3.60
CA LYS A 47 -6.36 9.65 -4.74
C LYS A 47 -6.07 8.58 -5.78
N THR A 48 -4.80 8.30 -6.08
CA THR A 48 -4.42 7.20 -6.98
C THR A 48 -4.90 5.84 -6.44
N ILE A 49 -4.77 5.59 -5.14
CA ILE A 49 -5.27 4.36 -4.50
C ILE A 49 -6.80 4.27 -4.60
N GLU A 50 -7.52 5.35 -4.34
CA GLU A 50 -8.98 5.40 -4.49
C GLU A 50 -9.42 5.12 -5.92
N LEU A 51 -8.75 5.72 -6.91
CA LEU A 51 -9.01 5.47 -8.33
C LEU A 51 -8.74 4.00 -8.70
N ALA A 52 -7.66 3.42 -8.19
CA ALA A 52 -7.33 2.01 -8.43
C ALA A 52 -8.38 1.06 -7.83
N ARG A 53 -8.99 1.40 -6.68
CA ARG A 53 -10.01 0.59 -6.01
C ARG A 53 -11.37 0.56 -6.73
N VAL A 54 -11.66 1.57 -7.54
CA VAL A 54 -12.93 1.66 -8.29
C VAL A 54 -12.80 1.14 -9.72
N LEU A 55 -11.62 0.68 -10.12
CA LEU A 55 -11.44 0.00 -11.39
C LEU A 55 -12.32 -1.26 -11.43
N PRO A 56 -12.94 -1.57 -12.58
CA PRO A 56 -13.77 -2.75 -12.69
C PRO A 56 -12.93 -4.00 -12.42
N ASP A 57 -13.46 -4.88 -11.57
CA ASP A 57 -12.88 -6.21 -11.35
C ASP A 57 -12.93 -6.98 -12.67
N GLU A 58 -11.76 -7.23 -13.26
CA GLU A 58 -11.67 -8.16 -14.37
C GLU A 58 -11.81 -9.59 -13.82
N PRO A 59 -12.72 -10.41 -14.37
CA PRO A 59 -12.91 -11.75 -13.85
C PRO A 59 -11.62 -12.55 -13.94
N ILE A 60 -11.20 -13.14 -12.82
CA ILE A 60 -10.06 -14.05 -12.77
C ILE A 60 -10.26 -15.14 -13.84
N PRO A 61 -9.30 -15.33 -14.77
CA PRO A 61 -9.39 -16.36 -15.80
C PRO A 61 -9.63 -17.74 -15.21
N ASP A 62 -10.49 -18.54 -15.85
CA ASP A 62 -10.88 -19.86 -15.34
C ASP A 62 -9.70 -20.81 -15.18
N THR A 63 -8.67 -20.67 -16.01
CA THR A 63 -7.42 -21.43 -15.91
C THR A 63 -6.73 -21.20 -14.56
N VAL A 64 -6.61 -19.95 -14.13
CA VAL A 64 -6.02 -19.56 -12.84
C VAL A 64 -6.90 -20.01 -11.70
N ARG A 65 -8.21 -19.76 -11.79
CA ARG A 65 -9.21 -20.15 -10.78
C ARG A 65 -9.19 -21.66 -10.53
N ASN A 66 -9.18 -22.45 -11.58
CA ASN A 66 -9.20 -23.92 -11.49
C ASN A 66 -7.87 -24.48 -10.98
N SER A 67 -6.75 -23.91 -11.42
CA SER A 67 -5.42 -24.25 -10.89
C SER A 67 -5.34 -24.03 -9.38
N LEU A 68 -5.75 -22.84 -8.90
CA LEU A 68 -5.77 -22.51 -7.48
C LEU A 68 -6.66 -23.45 -6.68
N ARG A 69 -7.88 -23.73 -7.16
CA ARG A 69 -8.79 -24.69 -6.52
C ARG A 69 -8.18 -26.07 -6.38
N ARG A 70 -7.47 -26.56 -7.41
CA ARG A 70 -6.81 -27.87 -7.37
C ARG A 70 -5.74 -27.90 -6.28
N VAL A 71 -4.87 -26.89 -6.23
CA VAL A 71 -3.80 -26.79 -5.21
C VAL A 71 -4.39 -26.73 -3.81
N LEU A 72 -5.42 -25.92 -3.59
CA LEU A 72 -6.08 -25.83 -2.27
C LEU A 72 -6.73 -27.16 -1.84
N GLN A 73 -7.33 -27.89 -2.78
CA GLN A 73 -7.88 -29.22 -2.49
C GLN A 73 -6.79 -30.24 -2.14
N GLU A 74 -5.65 -30.20 -2.84
CA GLU A 74 -4.51 -31.06 -2.54
C GLU A 74 -3.92 -30.77 -1.15
N CYS A 75 -3.74 -29.49 -0.81
CA CYS A 75 -3.28 -29.10 0.53
C CYS A 75 -4.24 -29.57 1.62
N ARG A 76 -5.56 -29.45 1.39
CA ARG A 76 -6.58 -29.89 2.34
C ARG A 76 -6.65 -31.41 2.54
N LYS A 77 -6.20 -32.20 1.56
CA LYS A 77 -6.13 -33.68 1.67
C LYS A 77 -4.85 -34.18 2.37
N ARG A 78 -3.83 -33.32 2.50
CA ARG A 78 -2.53 -33.65 3.09
C ARG A 78 -2.43 -33.30 4.58
N GLY A 79 -3.29 -32.39 5.06
CA GLY A 79 -3.47 -32.10 6.50
C GLY A 79 -4.60 -32.93 7.08
#